data_AF-Q4RH26-F1
#
_entry.id   AF-Q4RH26-F1
#
_cell.length_a   1.000
_cell.length_b   1.000
_cell.length_c   1.000
_cell.angle_alpha   90.00
_cell.angle_beta   90.00
_cell.angle_gamma   90.00
#
_symmetry.space_group_name_H-M   'P 1'
#
loop_
_entity.id
_entity.type
_entity.pdbx_description
1 polymer ?
#
loop_
_entity_poly.entity_id
_entity_poly.type
_entity_poly.pdbx_seq_one_letter_code
_entity_poly.pdbx_strand_id
1 'polypeptide(L)'
;QPKGPKGKAPEKVIHPYSRKAAYLAREENKLKRKERQKSDKATRLNIIGEKLQWFQSQLDPEKTSYTRKDACEIIERYLHRFDSELEQIELMNGIKGRQGRLHGAREAVIKQTIERERAQYEGIGFEIPDIINGKHLKTFR
;
A
#
# COMPACT_ATOMS: atom_id res chain seq x y z
N GLN A 1 -12.67 -1.26 68.99
CA GLN A 1 -13.38 -1.33 67.69
C GLN A 1 -12.36 -1.48 66.57
N PRO A 2 -12.48 -2.43 65.63
CA PRO A 2 -11.54 -2.57 64.52
C PRO A 2 -11.89 -1.57 63.40
N LYS A 3 -10.87 -0.92 62.84
CA LYS A 3 -11.02 0.03 61.72
C LYS A 3 -11.37 -0.73 60.44
N GLY A 4 -12.48 -0.36 59.81
CA GLY A 4 -12.98 -0.94 58.56
C GLY A 4 -12.03 -0.75 57.36
N PRO A 5 -12.25 -1.49 56.25
CA PRO A 5 -11.35 -1.54 55.12
C PRO A 5 -11.29 -0.18 54.40
N LYS A 6 -10.08 0.37 54.22
CA LYS A 6 -9.88 1.62 53.48
C LYS A 6 -10.28 1.41 52.02
N GLY A 7 -11.30 2.15 51.57
CA GLY A 7 -11.71 2.19 50.17
C GLY A 7 -10.56 2.59 49.25
N LYS A 8 -10.57 2.10 48.00
CA LYS A 8 -9.58 2.46 46.97
C LYS A 8 -9.52 3.99 46.86
N ALA A 9 -8.33 4.56 47.04
CA ALA A 9 -8.13 6.00 46.90
C ALA A 9 -8.51 6.44 45.48
N PRO A 10 -9.17 7.60 45.31
CA PRO A 10 -9.53 8.11 44.00
C PRO A 10 -8.26 8.32 43.17
N GLU A 11 -8.34 7.94 41.89
CA GLU A 11 -7.24 8.09 40.95
C GLU A 11 -6.83 9.57 40.90
N LYS A 12 -5.60 9.86 41.34
CA LYS A 12 -5.11 11.24 41.46
C LYS A 12 -5.01 11.85 40.08
N VAL A 13 -5.79 12.91 39.84
CA VAL A 13 -5.70 13.72 38.63
C VAL A 13 -4.27 14.25 38.48
N ILE A 14 -3.65 13.97 37.33
CA ILE A 14 -2.27 14.36 37.04
C ILE A 14 -2.29 15.75 36.40
N HIS A 15 -1.56 16.71 36.98
CA HIS A 15 -1.44 18.03 36.38
C HIS A 15 -0.70 17.96 35.03
N PRO A 16 -1.16 18.66 33.96
CA PRO A 16 -0.57 18.57 32.62
C PRO A 16 0.94 18.89 32.56
N TYR A 17 1.40 19.84 33.38
CA TYR A 17 2.83 20.22 33.45
C TYR A 17 3.65 19.45 34.49
N SER A 18 3.08 18.40 35.09
CA SER A 18 3.82 17.57 36.05
C SER A 18 4.85 16.68 35.36
N ARG A 19 5.91 16.30 36.07
CA ARG A 19 6.88 15.30 35.59
C ARG A 19 6.19 14.00 35.17
N LYS A 20 5.19 13.54 35.94
CA LYS A 20 4.42 12.33 35.64
C LYS A 20 3.68 12.44 34.31
N ALA A 21 3.05 13.58 34.01
CA ALA A 21 2.43 13.83 32.70
C ALA A 21 3.47 13.81 31.56
N ALA A 22 4.64 14.43 31.76
CA ALA A 22 5.71 14.40 30.76
C ALA A 22 6.23 12.98 30.48
N TYR A 23 6.33 12.12 31.50
CA TYR A 23 6.70 10.71 31.30
C TYR A 23 5.66 9.94 30.47
N LEU A 24 4.36 10.08 30.82
CA LEU A 24 3.27 9.44 30.07
C LEU A 24 3.24 9.91 28.62
N ALA A 25 3.40 11.22 28.37
CA ALA A 25 3.46 11.76 27.02
C ALA A 25 4.67 11.23 26.22
N ARG A 26 5.83 11.05 26.85
CA ARG A 26 7.01 10.46 26.19
C ARG A 26 6.77 9.01 25.81
N GLU A 27 6.17 8.23 26.70
CA GLU A 27 5.84 6.83 26.46
C GLU A 27 4.80 6.70 25.33
N GLU A 28 3.74 7.50 25.37
CA GLU A 28 2.73 7.55 24.32
C GLU A 28 3.35 7.91 22.96
N ASN A 29 4.21 8.93 22.91
CA ASN A 29 4.90 9.33 21.69
C ASN A 29 5.82 8.22 21.16
N LYS A 30 6.51 7.48 22.03
CA LYS A 30 7.32 6.32 21.65
C LYS A 30 6.46 5.22 21.04
N LEU A 31 5.33 4.92 21.66
CA LEU A 31 4.37 3.93 21.15
C LEU A 31 3.78 4.35 19.80
N LYS A 32 3.34 5.61 19.66
CA LYS A 32 2.84 6.16 18.40
C LYS A 32 3.86 6.05 17.27
N ARG A 33 5.13 6.37 17.53
CA ARG A 33 6.22 6.20 16.55
C ARG A 33 6.43 4.74 16.15
N LYS A 34 6.37 3.82 17.12
CA LYS A 34 6.51 2.38 16.87
C LYS A 34 5.36 1.85 16.03
N GLU A 35 4.12 2.20 16.36
CA GLU A 35 2.94 1.77 15.59
C GLU A 35 2.93 2.36 14.18
N ARG A 36 3.33 3.63 14.03
CA ARG A 36 3.52 4.23 12.70
C ARG A 36 4.52 3.44 11.85
N GLN A 37 5.69 3.11 12.38
CA GLN A 37 6.70 2.34 11.64
C GLN A 37 6.19 0.95 11.22
N LYS A 38 5.41 0.28 12.08
CA LYS A 38 4.78 -0.99 11.74
C LYS A 38 3.77 -0.82 10.61
N SER A 39 2.90 0.20 10.71
CA SER A 39 1.91 0.51 9.69
C SER A 39 2.58 0.82 8.35
N ASP A 40 3.58 1.69 8.34
CA ASP A 40 4.30 2.08 7.11
C ASP A 40 4.98 0.86 6.46
N LYS A 41 5.55 -0.04 7.27
CA LYS A 41 6.12 -1.31 6.78
C LYS A 41 5.05 -2.23 6.22
N ALA A 42 3.92 -2.38 6.91
CA ALA A 42 2.80 -3.21 6.45
C ALA A 42 2.23 -2.70 5.13
N THR A 43 2.02 -1.39 5.00
CA THR A 43 1.57 -0.76 3.75
C THR A 43 2.54 -1.03 2.60
N ARG A 44 3.85 -0.89 2.84
CA ARG A 44 4.87 -1.19 1.80
C ARG A 44 4.84 -2.65 1.37
N LEU A 45 4.77 -3.58 2.32
CA LEU A 45 4.69 -5.02 2.02
C LEU A 45 3.38 -5.36 1.30
N ASN A 46 2.28 -4.71 1.66
CA ASN A 46 1.00 -4.92 1.00
C ASN A 46 1.05 -4.48 -0.46
N ILE A 47 1.64 -3.32 -0.77
CA ILE A 47 1.83 -2.85 -2.15
C ILE A 47 2.65 -3.85 -2.98
N ILE A 48 3.72 -4.42 -2.40
CA ILE A 48 4.50 -5.46 -3.06
C ILE A 48 3.65 -6.71 -3.27
N GLY A 49 2.89 -7.13 -2.25
CA GLY A 49 1.98 -8.27 -2.32
C GLY A 49 0.93 -8.11 -3.42
N GLU A 50 0.28 -6.96 -3.52
CA GLU A 50 -0.70 -6.64 -4.56
C GLU A 50 -0.07 -6.70 -5.97
N LYS A 51 1.15 -6.16 -6.13
CA LYS A 51 1.89 -6.28 -7.39
C LYS A 51 2.14 -7.75 -7.74
N LEU A 52 2.68 -8.52 -6.79
CA LEU A 52 2.96 -9.95 -6.99
C LEU A 52 1.70 -10.74 -7.33
N GLN A 53 0.60 -10.50 -6.61
CA GLN A 53 -0.68 -11.15 -6.85
C GLN A 53 -1.21 -10.85 -8.25
N TRP A 54 -1.08 -9.61 -8.72
CA TRP A 54 -1.45 -9.27 -10.11
C TRP A 54 -0.61 -10.05 -11.11
N PHE A 55 0.72 -10.12 -10.92
CA PHE A 55 1.59 -10.88 -11.84
C PHE A 55 1.21 -12.36 -11.84
N GLN A 56 0.97 -12.95 -10.66
CA GLN A 56 0.53 -14.33 -10.51
C GLN A 56 -0.78 -14.59 -11.25
N SER A 57 -1.75 -13.66 -11.19
CA SER A 57 -3.04 -13.80 -11.87
C SER A 57 -2.97 -13.71 -13.40
N GLN A 58 -1.87 -13.18 -13.96
CA GLN A 58 -1.65 -13.15 -15.41
C GLN A 58 -0.96 -14.40 -15.94
N LEU A 59 -0.50 -15.30 -15.07
CA LEU A 59 0.19 -16.51 -15.48
C LEU A 59 -0.83 -17.58 -15.93
N ASP A 60 -0.48 -18.24 -17.03
CA ASP A 60 -1.19 -19.41 -17.54
C ASP A 60 -0.78 -20.61 -16.68
N PRO A 61 -1.72 -21.35 -16.06
CA PRO A 61 -1.42 -22.53 -15.24
C PRO A 61 -0.67 -23.63 -16.00
N GLU A 62 -0.92 -23.78 -17.31
CA GLU A 62 -0.40 -24.89 -18.12
C GLU A 62 1.00 -24.61 -18.68
N LYS A 63 1.39 -23.33 -18.79
CA LYS A 63 2.65 -22.92 -19.45
C LYS A 63 3.88 -23.15 -18.58
N THR A 64 4.76 -24.09 -18.91
CA THR A 64 5.89 -24.46 -18.02
C THR A 64 7.09 -23.52 -18.06
N SER A 65 7.18 -22.61 -19.04
CA SER A 65 8.27 -21.63 -19.18
C SER A 65 7.82 -20.38 -19.91
N TYR A 66 8.32 -19.22 -19.48
CA TYR A 66 8.13 -17.94 -20.17
C TYR A 66 9.42 -17.51 -20.87
N THR A 67 9.26 -16.91 -22.03
CA THR A 67 10.36 -16.23 -22.72
C THR A 67 10.50 -14.80 -22.21
N ARG A 68 11.64 -14.16 -22.52
CA ARG A 68 11.83 -12.72 -22.28
C ARG A 68 10.75 -11.87 -22.93
N LYS A 69 10.30 -12.25 -24.14
CA LYS A 69 9.23 -11.57 -24.85
C LYS A 69 7.91 -11.66 -24.08
N ASP A 70 7.56 -12.86 -23.61
CA ASP A 70 6.35 -13.03 -22.80
C ASP A 70 6.40 -12.17 -21.52
N ALA A 71 7.58 -12.07 -20.88
CA ALA A 71 7.77 -11.23 -19.71
C ALA A 71 7.54 -9.74 -20.02
N CYS A 72 8.08 -9.24 -21.14
CA CYS A 72 7.79 -7.88 -21.62
C CYS A 72 6.29 -7.68 -21.87
N GLU A 73 5.62 -8.62 -22.53
CA GLU A 73 4.17 -8.53 -22.80
C GLU A 73 3.34 -8.47 -21.51
N ILE A 74 3.70 -9.24 -20.47
CA ILE A 74 3.03 -9.17 -19.17
C ILE A 74 3.31 -7.83 -18.48
N ILE A 75 4.54 -7.30 -18.58
CA ILE A 75 4.88 -5.97 -18.05
C ILE A 75 4.03 -4.89 -18.73
N GLU A 76 3.91 -4.91 -20.06
CA GLU A 76 3.07 -3.95 -20.78
C GLU A 76 1.62 -3.99 -20.29
N ARG A 77 1.04 -5.18 -20.13
CA ARG A 77 -0.30 -5.33 -19.53
C ARG A 77 -0.38 -4.75 -18.12
N TYR A 78 0.68 -4.87 -17.32
CA TYR A 78 0.73 -4.29 -15.98
C TYR A 78 0.73 -2.75 -16.04
N LEU A 79 1.50 -2.16 -16.97
CA LEU A 79 1.54 -0.71 -17.16
C LEU A 79 0.19 -0.15 -17.64
N HIS A 80 -0.59 -0.94 -18.37
CA HIS A 80 -1.92 -0.61 -18.87
C HIS A 80 -3.08 -1.01 -17.93
N ARG A 81 -2.79 -1.53 -16.73
CA ARG A 81 -3.82 -2.06 -15.81
C ARG A 81 -4.87 -1.05 -15.34
N PHE A 82 -4.58 0.25 -15.44
CA PHE A 82 -5.47 1.32 -15.00
C PHE A 82 -6.24 1.98 -16.15
N ASP A 83 -6.04 1.55 -17.40
CA ASP A 83 -6.63 2.22 -18.56
C ASP A 83 -8.16 2.28 -18.46
N SER A 84 -8.80 1.18 -18.08
CA SER A 84 -10.26 1.15 -17.87
C SER A 84 -10.73 2.06 -16.74
N GLU A 85 -9.95 2.20 -15.66
CA GLU A 85 -10.28 3.11 -14.54
C GLU A 85 -10.15 4.58 -15.00
N LEU A 86 -9.10 4.90 -15.75
CA LEU A 86 -8.88 6.25 -16.29
C LEU A 86 -9.95 6.63 -17.32
N GLU A 87 -10.31 5.71 -18.22
CA GLU A 87 -11.38 5.91 -19.20
C GLU A 87 -12.72 6.16 -18.49
N GLN A 88 -13.04 5.39 -17.45
CA GLN A 88 -14.26 5.61 -16.66
C GLN A 88 -14.26 7.00 -15.99
N ILE A 89 -13.13 7.42 -15.41
CA ILE A 89 -13.00 8.75 -14.80
C ILE A 89 -13.18 9.85 -15.86
N GLU A 90 -12.60 9.68 -17.05
CA GLU A 90 -12.74 10.61 -18.16
C GLU A 90 -14.20 10.72 -18.63
N LEU A 91 -14.87 9.59 -18.83
CA LEU A 91 -16.29 9.53 -19.19
C LEU A 91 -17.16 10.24 -18.17
N MET A 92 -16.98 9.98 -16.87
CA MET A 92 -17.76 10.62 -15.81
C MET A 92 -17.55 12.14 -15.77
N ASN A 93 -16.32 12.60 -15.99
CA ASN A 93 -16.02 14.04 -16.06
C ASN A 93 -16.48 14.69 -17.38
N GLY A 94 -16.64 13.91 -18.45
CA GLY A 94 -17.15 14.36 -19.75
C GLY A 94 -18.67 14.61 -19.77
N ILE A 95 -19.42 14.10 -18.79
CA ILE A 95 -20.85 14.33 -18.66
C ILE A 95 -21.10 15.81 -18.32
N LYS A 96 -21.65 16.56 -19.27
CA LYS A 96 -21.92 18.00 -19.14
C LYS A 96 -22.98 18.26 -18.05
N GLY A 97 -22.64 19.07 -17.06
CA GLY A 97 -23.56 19.48 -15.98
C GLY A 97 -22.91 20.47 -15.01
N ARG A 98 -23.66 20.91 -13.99
CA ARG A 98 -23.16 21.78 -12.90
C ARG A 98 -22.40 20.97 -11.83
N GLN A 99 -21.59 20.01 -12.25
CA GLN A 99 -20.80 19.16 -11.35
C GLN A 99 -19.33 19.54 -11.47
N GLY A 100 -18.62 19.62 -10.34
CA GLY A 100 -17.17 19.81 -10.33
C GLY A 100 -16.44 18.54 -10.77
N ARG A 101 -15.11 18.63 -10.94
CA ARG A 101 -14.27 17.49 -11.32
C ARG A 101 -14.37 16.36 -10.28
N LEU A 102 -14.79 15.18 -10.72
CA LEU A 102 -14.89 13.97 -9.92
C LEU A 102 -13.57 13.19 -9.97
N HIS A 103 -13.28 12.43 -8.90
CA HIS A 103 -12.15 11.49 -8.81
C HIS A 103 -10.74 12.08 -9.05
N GLY A 104 -10.57 13.40 -9.01
CA GLY A 104 -9.29 14.04 -9.36
C GLY A 104 -8.08 13.60 -8.52
N ALA A 105 -8.29 13.28 -7.23
CA ALA A 105 -7.24 12.77 -6.36
C ALA A 105 -6.76 11.37 -6.79
N ARG A 106 -7.70 10.46 -7.14
CA ARG A 106 -7.39 9.11 -7.58
C ARG A 106 -6.71 9.12 -8.95
N GLU A 107 -7.24 9.91 -9.87
CA GLU A 107 -6.66 10.10 -11.21
C GLU A 107 -5.20 10.58 -11.13
N ALA A 108 -4.91 11.57 -10.27
CA ALA A 108 -3.55 12.08 -10.08
C ALA A 108 -2.59 11.00 -9.55
N VAL A 109 -3.04 10.20 -8.57
CA VAL A 109 -2.23 9.10 -8.00
C VAL A 109 -1.94 8.01 -9.05
N ILE A 110 -2.92 7.67 -9.88
CA ILE A 110 -2.76 6.69 -10.97
C ILE A 110 -1.74 7.22 -11.98
N LYS A 111 -1.94 8.46 -12.47
CA LYS A 111 -1.04 9.06 -13.47
C LYS A 111 0.40 9.13 -12.97
N GLN A 112 0.61 9.56 -11.73
CA GLN A 112 1.94 9.58 -11.10
C GLN A 112 2.54 8.18 -10.95
N THR A 113 1.71 7.17 -10.69
CA THR A 113 2.16 5.78 -10.58
C THR A 113 2.60 5.23 -11.93
N ILE A 114 1.79 5.43 -12.98
CA ILE A 114 2.12 5.01 -14.35
C ILE A 114 3.39 5.71 -14.84
N GLU A 115 3.52 7.02 -14.61
CA GLU A 115 4.72 7.79 -14.99
C GLU A 115 5.99 7.20 -14.36
N ARG A 116 5.96 6.93 -13.06
CA ARG A 116 7.09 6.31 -12.34
C ARG A 116 7.40 4.91 -12.87
N GLU A 117 6.38 4.09 -13.10
CA GLU A 117 6.55 2.72 -13.57
C GLU A 117 7.09 2.66 -15.01
N ARG A 118 6.61 3.54 -15.90
CA ARG A 118 7.14 3.69 -17.27
C ARG A 118 8.61 4.16 -17.26
N ALA A 119 8.93 5.17 -16.45
CA ALA A 119 10.31 5.65 -16.32
C ALA A 119 11.27 4.55 -15.82
N GLN A 120 10.80 3.67 -14.92
CA GLN A 120 11.59 2.50 -14.49
C GLN A 120 11.79 1.49 -15.62
N TYR A 121 10.72 1.15 -16.35
CA TYR A 121 10.77 0.18 -17.43
C TYR A 121 11.67 0.61 -18.59
N GLU A 122 11.58 1.87 -19.01
CA GLU A 122 12.38 2.42 -20.12
C GLU A 122 13.83 2.71 -19.71
N GLY A 123 14.08 2.93 -18.41
CA GLY A 123 15.38 3.31 -17.87
C GLY A 123 16.20 2.15 -17.31
N ILE A 124 16.09 1.96 -15.99
CA ILE A 124 16.99 1.08 -15.21
C ILE A 124 16.50 -0.39 -15.22
N GLY A 125 15.24 -0.61 -15.59
CA GLY A 125 14.58 -1.91 -15.60
C GLY A 125 13.41 -1.97 -14.62
N PHE A 126 12.46 -2.85 -14.94
CA PHE A 126 11.24 -3.04 -14.17
C PHE A 126 11.30 -4.35 -13.36
N GLU A 127 11.20 -4.25 -12.04
CA GLU A 127 11.29 -5.41 -11.15
C GLU A 127 10.03 -6.27 -11.23
N ILE A 128 10.19 -7.53 -11.61
CA ILE A 128 9.12 -8.54 -11.67
C ILE A 128 9.61 -9.89 -11.11
N PRO A 129 8.70 -10.79 -10.74
CA PRO A 129 9.05 -12.18 -10.43
C PRO A 129 9.78 -12.85 -11.59
N ASP A 130 10.77 -13.68 -11.29
CA ASP A 130 11.45 -14.49 -12.30
C ASP A 130 10.54 -15.63 -12.79
N ILE A 131 9.81 -15.35 -13.86
CA ILE A 131 8.93 -16.30 -14.54
C ILE A 131 9.64 -17.08 -15.66
N ILE A 132 10.87 -16.70 -16.01
CA ILE A 132 11.66 -17.34 -17.07
C ILE A 132 12.27 -18.63 -16.53
N ASN A 133 12.75 -18.62 -15.29
CA ASN A 133 13.23 -19.82 -14.63
C ASN A 133 12.07 -20.70 -14.16
N GLY A 134 11.95 -21.89 -14.74
CA GLY A 134 10.87 -22.84 -14.40
C GLY A 134 10.80 -23.23 -12.92
N LYS A 135 11.93 -23.24 -12.18
CA LYS A 135 11.92 -23.53 -10.73
C LYS A 135 11.27 -22.38 -9.93
N HIS A 136 11.62 -21.15 -10.28
CA HIS A 136 11.06 -19.95 -9.66
C HIS A 136 9.57 -19.80 -10.01
N LEU A 137 9.23 -20.00 -11.29
CA LEU A 137 7.84 -20.01 -11.76
C LEU A 137 6.97 -21.01 -10.99
N LYS A 138 7.46 -22.23 -10.77
CA LYS A 138 6.73 -23.25 -10.00
C LYS A 138 6.50 -22.84 -8.54
N THR A 139 7.39 -22.05 -7.96
CA THR A 139 7.29 -21.58 -6.57
C THR A 139 6.40 -20.34 -6.46
N PHE A 140 6.37 -19.54 -7.52
CA PHE A 140 5.60 -18.31 -7.58
C PHE A 140 4.11 -18.54 -7.93
N ARG A 141 3.80 -19.66 -8.59
CA ARG A 141 2.43 -20.17 -8.74
C ARG A 141 1.85 -20.60 -7.41
#